data_AF-A0A2K4NR57-F1
#
_entry.id   AF-A0A2K4NR57-F1
#
_cell.length_a   1.000
_cell.length_b   1.000
_cell.length_c   1.000
_cell.angle_alpha   90.00
_cell.angle_beta   90.00
_cell.angle_gamma   90.00
#
_symmetry.space_group_name_H-M   'P 1'
#
loop_
_entity.id
_entity.type
_entity.pdbx_description
1 polymer ?
#
loop_
_entity_poly.entity_id
_entity_poly.type
_entity_poly.pdbx_seq_one_letter_code
_entity_poly.pdbx_strand_id
1 'polypeptide(L)'
;MPHLTPKDEKRIIKLIEEWSEPKLTWPLLVEACKEKLGISRARQSLMNLPAVDLAMKNCKAALKAQKIKPGWIADIQAANERIEELKATNQKLLAAVRDMHSRFLIWQANADMHGLTQSMLEQPVSQLQKKT
;
A
#
# COMPACT_ATOMS: atom_id res chain seq x y z
N MET A 1 11.65 -1.62 45.63
CA MET A 1 12.13 -1.98 44.27
C MET A 1 12.81 -0.76 43.68
N PRO A 2 13.96 -0.89 43.01
CA PRO A 2 14.62 0.25 42.36
C PRO A 2 13.66 0.87 41.35
N HIS A 3 13.56 2.20 41.31
CA HIS A 3 12.76 2.87 40.29
C HIS A 3 13.34 2.62 38.90
N LEU A 4 12.48 2.52 37.90
CA LEU A 4 12.95 2.43 36.52
C LEU A 4 13.70 3.72 36.19
N THR A 5 14.92 3.63 35.68
CA THR A 5 15.64 4.84 35.25
C THR A 5 15.10 5.29 33.88
N PRO A 6 15.28 6.57 33.51
CA PRO A 6 14.95 7.03 32.15
C PRO A 6 15.69 6.24 31.07
N LYS A 7 16.88 5.71 31.38
CA LYS A 7 17.65 4.83 30.49
C LYS A 7 16.95 3.48 30.29
N ASP A 8 16.41 2.91 31.35
CA ASP A 8 15.65 1.66 31.28
C ASP A 8 14.34 1.83 30.51
N GLU A 9 13.63 2.94 30.71
CA GLU A 9 12.41 3.25 29.96
C GLU A 9 12.69 3.31 28.45
N LYS A 10 13.77 4.00 28.03
CA LYS A 10 14.20 4.03 26.62
C LYS A 10 14.52 2.65 26.06
N ARG A 11 15.16 1.77 26.85
CA ARG A 11 15.46 0.39 26.43
C ARG A 11 14.19 -0.44 26.24
N ILE A 12 13.19 -0.26 27.11
CA ILE A 12 11.89 -0.93 27.01
C ILE A 12 11.12 -0.44 25.77
N ILE A 13 11.10 0.87 25.52
CA ILE A 13 10.47 1.43 24.32
C ILE A 13 11.11 0.87 23.06
N LYS A 14 12.45 0.86 22.99
CA LYS A 14 13.17 0.28 21.86
C LYS A 14 12.83 -1.20 21.65
N LEU A 15 12.74 -1.98 22.73
CA LEU A 15 12.32 -3.39 22.67
C LEU A 15 10.90 -3.55 22.10
N ILE A 16 9.99 -2.63 22.39
CA ILE A 16 8.62 -2.62 21.85
C ILE A 16 8.60 -2.23 20.38
N GLU A 17 9.40 -1.25 19.97
CA GLU A 17 9.50 -0.77 18.59
C GLU A 17 10.12 -1.82 17.66
N GLU A 18 11.08 -2.60 18.16
CA GLU A 18 11.76 -3.70 17.44
C GLU A 18 11.03 -5.05 17.59
N TRP A 19 9.75 -5.05 18.02
CA TRP A 19 9.01 -6.27 18.30
C TRP A 19 8.71 -7.07 17.02
N SER A 20 9.33 -8.25 16.90
CA SER A 20 9.24 -9.09 15.71
C SER A 20 8.14 -10.14 15.76
N GLU A 21 7.57 -10.43 16.94
CA GLU A 21 6.56 -11.49 17.06
C GLU A 21 5.18 -11.02 16.57
N PRO A 22 4.36 -11.92 15.99
CA PRO A 22 3.04 -11.57 15.45
C PRO A 22 2.04 -11.02 16.48
N LYS A 23 2.32 -11.15 17.78
CA LYS A 23 1.44 -10.70 18.86
C LYS A 23 2.28 -10.05 19.95
N LEU A 24 1.82 -8.89 20.40
CA LEU A 24 2.37 -8.18 21.53
C LEU A 24 1.32 -8.11 22.65
N THR A 25 1.67 -8.59 23.84
CA THR A 25 0.81 -8.50 25.04
C THR A 25 1.64 -8.03 26.23
N TRP A 26 0.99 -7.54 27.28
CA TRP A 26 1.68 -7.11 28.49
C TRP A 26 2.48 -8.23 29.19
N PRO A 27 1.94 -9.46 29.35
CA PRO A 27 2.73 -10.57 29.86
C PRO A 27 3.97 -10.87 29.01
N LEU A 28 3.83 -10.88 27.67
CA LEU A 28 4.97 -11.10 26.76
C LEU A 28 6.03 -10.01 26.90
N LEU A 29 5.62 -8.75 27.05
CA LEU A 29 6.57 -7.65 27.28
C LEU A 29 7.31 -7.81 28.61
N VAL A 30 6.63 -8.23 29.67
CA VAL A 30 7.25 -8.45 30.99
C VAL A 30 8.32 -9.54 30.91
N GLU A 31 8.01 -10.67 30.27
CA GLU A 31 8.99 -11.74 30.08
C GLU A 31 10.15 -11.28 29.19
N ALA A 32 9.88 -10.60 28.07
CA ALA A 32 10.93 -10.07 27.21
C ALA A 32 11.83 -9.03 27.89
N CYS A 33 11.27 -8.19 28.78
CA CYS A 33 12.07 -7.27 29.60
C CYS A 33 12.99 -8.04 30.56
N LYS A 34 12.50 -9.13 31.15
CA LYS A 34 13.28 -9.98 32.05
C LYS A 34 14.41 -10.68 31.30
N GLU A 35 14.09 -11.31 30.17
CA GLU A 35 15.02 -12.12 29.39
C GLU A 35 16.07 -11.27 28.66
N LYS A 36 15.64 -10.20 27.98
CA LYS A 36 16.52 -9.42 27.09
C LYS A 36 17.19 -8.23 27.77
N LEU A 37 16.53 -7.64 28.78
CA LEU A 37 17.01 -6.42 29.42
C LEU A 37 17.47 -6.62 30.87
N GLY A 38 17.18 -7.78 31.48
CA GLY A 38 17.40 -8.03 32.91
C GLY A 38 16.45 -7.24 33.81
N ILE A 39 15.36 -6.69 33.26
CA ILE A 39 14.43 -5.81 33.97
C ILE A 39 13.22 -6.64 34.40
N SER A 40 13.12 -6.94 35.70
CA SER A 40 11.95 -7.63 36.27
C SER A 40 11.00 -6.63 36.92
N ARG A 41 9.89 -6.34 36.22
CA ARG A 41 8.84 -5.43 36.71
C ARG A 41 7.46 -6.02 36.45
N ALA A 42 6.54 -5.77 37.36
CA ALA A 42 5.14 -6.12 37.16
C ALA A 42 4.54 -5.31 35.99
N ARG A 43 3.60 -5.91 35.25
CA ARG A 43 2.83 -5.25 34.19
C ARG A 43 2.36 -3.84 34.56
N GLN A 44 1.80 -3.68 35.75
CA GLN A 44 1.24 -2.41 36.20
C GLN A 44 2.30 -1.30 36.28
N SER A 45 3.55 -1.64 36.64
CA SER A 45 4.65 -0.67 36.63
C SER A 45 4.98 -0.19 35.22
N LEU A 46 4.95 -1.07 34.22
CA LEU A 46 5.25 -0.70 32.83
C LEU A 46 4.08 0.07 32.19
N MET A 47 2.85 -0.33 32.50
CA MET A 47 1.64 0.28 31.97
C MET A 47 1.41 1.71 32.48
N ASN A 48 1.89 2.03 33.68
CA ASN A 48 1.79 3.37 34.26
C ASN A 48 2.81 4.36 33.71
N LEU A 49 3.75 3.92 32.85
CA LEU A 49 4.70 4.80 32.16
C LEU A 49 4.07 5.25 30.83
N PRO A 50 3.71 6.54 30.67
CA PRO A 50 2.96 6.99 29.50
C PRO A 50 3.65 6.70 28.17
N ALA A 51 4.98 6.82 28.10
CA ALA A 51 5.72 6.56 26.88
C ALA A 51 5.76 5.07 26.50
N VAL A 52 5.83 4.18 27.50
CA VAL A 52 5.78 2.73 27.29
C VAL A 52 4.38 2.29 26.86
N ASP A 53 3.32 2.83 27.48
CA ASP A 53 1.94 2.53 27.07
C ASP A 53 1.66 3.03 25.65
N LEU A 54 2.16 4.22 25.28
CA LEU A 54 2.06 4.73 23.92
C LEU A 54 2.79 3.84 22.91
N ALA A 55 4.03 3.45 23.19
CA ALA A 55 4.79 2.52 22.35
C ALA A 55 4.05 1.18 22.17
N MET A 56 3.46 0.64 23.25
CA MET A 56 2.65 -0.58 23.21
C MET A 56 1.42 -0.45 22.30
N LYS A 57 0.70 0.68 22.39
CA LYS A 57 -0.46 0.96 21.53
C LYS A 57 -0.06 1.07 20.07
N ASN A 58 1.00 1.82 19.77
CA ASN A 58 1.51 2.02 18.42
C ASN A 58 1.98 0.71 17.79
N CYS A 59 2.78 -0.09 18.50
CA CYS A 59 3.26 -1.37 18.00
C CYS A 59 2.10 -2.37 17.79
N LYS A 60 1.11 -2.45 18.70
CA LYS A 60 -0.09 -3.27 18.49
C LYS A 60 -0.91 -2.83 17.28
N ALA A 61 -1.05 -1.54 17.05
CA ALA A 61 -1.73 -1.00 15.88
C ALA A 61 -0.97 -1.36 14.59
N ALA A 62 0.35 -1.22 14.58
CA ALA A 62 1.20 -1.62 13.46
C ALA A 62 1.12 -3.13 13.18
N LEU A 63 1.17 -3.98 14.21
CA LEU A 63 1.01 -5.44 14.06
C LEU A 63 -0.40 -5.81 13.56
N LYS A 64 -1.44 -5.09 13.97
CA LYS A 64 -2.81 -5.27 13.45
C LYS A 64 -2.89 -4.82 11.98
N ALA A 65 -2.28 -3.70 11.63
CA ALA A 65 -2.20 -3.21 10.26
C ALA A 65 -1.41 -4.16 9.35
N GLN A 66 -0.31 -4.76 9.82
CA GLN A 66 0.43 -5.79 9.06
C GLN A 66 -0.38 -7.06 8.85
N LYS A 67 -1.25 -7.44 9.80
CA LYS A 67 -2.19 -8.57 9.63
C LYS A 67 -3.33 -8.28 8.67
N ILE A 68 -3.71 -7.00 8.52
CA ILE A 68 -4.61 -6.56 7.46
C ILE A 68 -3.77 -6.46 6.20
N LYS A 69 -3.63 -7.56 5.44
CA LYS A 69 -3.16 -7.44 4.07
C LYS A 69 -4.04 -6.39 3.37
N PRO A 70 -3.51 -5.27 2.86
CA PRO A 70 -4.31 -4.39 2.03
C PRO A 70 -4.74 -5.18 0.79
N GLY A 71 -6.03 -5.52 0.68
CA GLY A 71 -6.60 -6.18 -0.49
C GLY A 71 -7.26 -7.56 -0.33
N TRP A 72 -7.58 -8.04 0.88
CA TRP A 72 -8.48 -9.19 1.01
C TRP A 72 -9.93 -8.74 1.17
N ILE A 73 -10.74 -8.97 0.13
CA ILE A 73 -12.19 -8.79 0.15
C ILE A 73 -12.76 -9.87 1.09
N ALA A 74 -13.67 -9.50 1.99
CA ALA A 74 -14.30 -10.42 2.95
C ALA A 74 -15.13 -11.53 2.26
N ASP A 75 -15.46 -11.32 0.98
CA ASP A 75 -16.25 -12.20 0.13
C ASP A 75 -15.48 -12.56 -1.16
N ILE A 76 -15.11 -13.83 -1.28
CA ILE A 76 -14.39 -14.40 -2.42
C ILE A 76 -15.23 -14.33 -3.70
N GLN A 77 -16.56 -14.41 -3.58
CA GLN A 77 -17.47 -14.35 -4.73
C GLN A 77 -17.44 -12.97 -5.38
N ALA A 78 -17.58 -11.91 -4.58
CA ALA A 78 -17.46 -10.53 -5.05
C ALA A 78 -16.08 -10.24 -5.67
N ALA A 79 -15.02 -10.85 -5.14
CA ALA A 79 -13.68 -10.74 -5.72
C ALA A 79 -13.58 -11.39 -7.10
N ASN A 80 -14.13 -12.60 -7.26
CA ASN A 80 -14.14 -13.32 -8.53
C ASN A 80 -14.98 -12.58 -9.59
N GLU A 81 -16.16 -12.08 -9.21
CA GLU A 81 -17.00 -11.27 -10.09
C GLU A 81 -16.27 -10.03 -10.60
N ARG A 82 -15.57 -9.32 -9.70
CA ARG A 82 -14.78 -8.15 -10.07
C ARG A 82 -13.62 -8.51 -11.00
N ILE A 83 -12.96 -9.64 -10.78
CA ILE A 83 -11.88 -10.13 -11.65
C ILE A 83 -12.42 -10.41 -13.06
N GLU A 84 -13.56 -11.09 -13.18
CA GLU A 84 -14.15 -11.39 -14.49
C GLU A 84 -14.62 -10.13 -15.22
N GLU A 85 -15.23 -9.18 -14.51
CA GLU A 85 -15.61 -7.88 -15.08
C GLU A 85 -14.38 -7.09 -15.59
N LEU A 86 -13.31 -7.06 -14.79
CA LEU A 86 -12.06 -6.40 -15.17
C LEU A 86 -11.39 -7.09 -16.36
N LYS A 87 -11.35 -8.42 -16.39
CA LYS A 87 -10.83 -9.18 -17.54
C LYS A 87 -11.63 -8.88 -18.80
N ALA A 88 -12.95 -8.90 -18.74
CA ALA A 88 -13.83 -8.62 -19.87
C ALA A 88 -13.63 -7.18 -20.37
N THR A 89 -13.56 -6.21 -19.46
CA THR A 89 -13.29 -4.80 -19.79
C THR A 89 -11.91 -4.63 -20.44
N ASN A 90 -10.89 -5.28 -19.88
CA ASN A 90 -9.53 -5.21 -20.39
C ASN A 90 -9.44 -5.81 -21.81
N GLN A 91 -10.07 -6.96 -22.05
CA GLN A 91 -10.14 -7.57 -23.39
C GLN A 91 -10.81 -6.64 -24.40
N LYS A 92 -11.94 -6.00 -24.04
CA LYS A 92 -12.62 -5.03 -24.91
C LYS A 92 -11.74 -3.82 -25.23
N LEU A 93 -11.04 -3.28 -24.23
CA LEU A 93 -10.11 -2.17 -24.42
C LEU A 93 -8.93 -2.56 -25.32
N LEU A 94 -8.32 -3.73 -25.10
CA LEU A 94 -7.24 -4.22 -25.94
C LEU A 94 -7.68 -4.42 -27.40
N ALA A 95 -8.90 -4.92 -27.62
CA ALA A 95 -9.45 -5.03 -28.97
C ALA A 95 -9.63 -3.65 -29.62
N ALA A 96 -10.21 -2.67 -28.90
CA ALA A 96 -10.38 -1.31 -29.41
C ALA A 96 -9.04 -0.63 -29.73
N VAL A 97 -8.02 -0.80 -28.88
CA VAL A 97 -6.68 -0.27 -29.11
C VAL A 97 -6.05 -0.90 -30.35
N ARG A 98 -6.17 -2.22 -30.54
CA ARG A 98 -5.66 -2.91 -31.74
C ARG A 98 -6.34 -2.40 -33.01
N ASP A 99 -7.66 -2.22 -32.97
CA ASP A 99 -8.42 -1.68 -34.09
C ASP A 99 -8.00 -0.25 -34.44
N MET A 100 -7.86 0.60 -33.42
CA MET A 100 -7.42 1.99 -33.60
C MET A 100 -5.99 2.07 -34.11
N HIS A 101 -5.09 1.20 -33.63
CA HIS A 101 -3.72 1.09 -34.12
C HIS A 101 -3.67 0.63 -35.58
N SER A 102 -4.48 -0.35 -35.97
CA SER A 102 -4.58 -0.78 -37.37
C SER A 102 -5.02 0.35 -38.29
N ARG A 103 -6.04 1.12 -37.89
CA ARG A 103 -6.48 2.32 -38.63
C ARG A 103 -5.41 3.39 -38.69
N PHE A 104 -4.69 3.61 -37.59
CA PHE A 104 -3.58 4.56 -37.54
C PHE A 104 -2.50 4.22 -38.56
N LEU A 105 -2.11 2.95 -38.71
CA LEU A 105 -1.13 2.53 -39.73
C LEU A 105 -1.63 2.79 -41.16
N ILE A 106 -2.91 2.52 -41.44
CA ILE A 106 -3.52 2.82 -42.74
C ILE A 106 -3.49 4.33 -43.02
N TRP A 107 -3.84 5.15 -42.04
CA TRP A 107 -3.81 6.61 -42.18
C TRP A 107 -2.40 7.14 -42.35
N GLN A 108 -1.41 6.59 -41.64
CA GLN A 108 -0.01 6.94 -41.79
C GLN A 108 0.47 6.65 -43.23
N ALA A 109 0.23 5.45 -43.74
CA ALA A 109 0.62 5.08 -45.10
C ALA A 109 -0.04 5.99 -46.17
N ASN A 110 -1.31 6.30 -46.00
CA ASN A 110 -2.02 7.22 -46.90
C ASN A 110 -1.49 8.66 -46.78
N ALA A 111 -1.17 9.12 -45.58
CA ALA A 111 -0.61 10.44 -45.35
C ALA A 111 0.74 10.58 -46.06
N ASP A 112 1.60 9.58 -45.96
CA ASP A 112 2.89 9.53 -46.65
C ASP A 112 2.70 9.56 -48.18
N MET A 113 1.79 8.72 -48.71
CA MET A 113 1.48 8.66 -50.14
C MET A 113 0.97 9.99 -50.71
N HIS A 114 0.26 10.78 -49.90
CA HIS A 114 -0.30 12.07 -50.29
C HIS A 114 0.55 13.27 -49.85
N GLY A 115 1.75 13.05 -49.31
CA GLY A 115 2.68 14.12 -48.92
C GLY A 115 2.19 14.97 -47.73
N LEU A 116 1.33 14.42 -46.87
CA LEU A 116 0.89 15.09 -45.66
C LEU A 116 2.03 15.10 -44.63
N THR A 117 2.27 16.26 -44.02
CA THR A 117 3.30 16.38 -42.98
C THR A 117 2.73 16.07 -41.59
N GLN A 118 3.57 15.65 -40.66
CA GLN A 118 3.18 15.44 -39.26
C GLN A 118 2.51 16.68 -38.66
N SER A 119 3.04 17.88 -38.93
CA SER A 119 2.45 19.13 -38.45
C SER A 119 1.03 19.36 -38.96
N MET A 120 0.67 18.86 -40.14
CA MET A 120 -0.70 18.91 -40.67
C MET A 120 -1.60 17.90 -39.97
N LEU A 121 -1.09 16.69 -39.69
CA LEU A 121 -1.84 15.63 -39.00
C LEU A 121 -2.10 15.94 -37.52
N GLU A 122 -1.20 16.70 -36.88
CA GLU A 122 -1.30 17.07 -35.46
C GLU A 122 -2.08 18.38 -35.24
N GLN A 123 -2.60 19.02 -36.29
CA GLN A 123 -3.41 20.23 -36.12
C GLN A 123 -4.63 19.94 -35.23
N PRO A 124 -4.84 20.71 -34.15
CA PRO A 124 -6.01 20.54 -33.29
C PRO A 124 -7.30 20.62 -34.09
N VAL A 125 -8.24 19.71 -33.82
CA VAL A 125 -9.53 19.67 -34.53
C VAL A 125 -10.29 21.00 -34.44
N SER A 126 -10.12 21.75 -33.35
CA SER A 126 -10.70 23.09 -33.16
C SER A 126 -10.19 24.16 -34.13
N GLN A 127 -9.02 23.94 -34.75
CA GLN A 127 -8.39 24.86 -35.70
C GLN A 127 -8.65 24.46 -37.15
N LEU A 128 -9.23 23.27 -37.38
CA LEU A 128 -9.60 22.83 -38.72
C LEU A 128 -10.86 23.56 -39.18
N GLN A 129 -10.71 24.45 -40.16
CA GLN A 129 -11.86 25.04 -40.84
C GLN A 129 -12.42 24.04 -41.86
N LYS A 130 -13.72 23.71 -41.78
CA LYS A 130 -14.41 23.00 -42.87
C LYS A 130 -14.38 23.90 -44.10
N LYS A 131 -13.60 23.53 -45.11
CA LYS A 131 -13.80 24.07 -46.45
C LYS A 131 -15.10 23.47 -46.99
N THR A 132 -16.16 24.27 -47.00
CA THR A 132 -17.37 24.01 -47.78
C THR A 132 -17.06 24.16 -49.26
#